data_AF-A0A962QML6-F1
#
_entry.id   AF-A0A962QML6-F1
#
_cell.length_a   1.000
_cell.length_b   1.000
_cell.length_c   1.000
_cell.angle_alpha   90.00
_cell.angle_beta   90.00
_cell.angle_gamma   90.00
#
_symmetry.space_group_name_H-M   'P 1'
#
loop_
_entity.id
_entity.type
_entity.pdbx_description
1 polymer ?
#
loop_
_entity_poly.entity_id
_entity_poly.type
_entity_poly.pdbx_seq_one_letter_code
_entity_poly.pdbx_strand_id
1 'polypeptide(L)'
;MNESLLAVARTYVTAATAFAAEMNRAQAELDLAQIFEPDELASADGRRRSHARLARLNELLGAHKVYFSRFVPSHQQALIAARGELLAADGLDEALARLQAHIDSQAHAWQLREEWMGLVASLLDLFAANADTVFIESGTLCVEDEAVLGEMQGLSERIDAVAAAETALLRQRLQELACAANAFGIAPGAG
;
A
#
# COMPACT_ATOMS: atom_id res chain seq x y z
N MET A 1 13.92 -32.07 -1.73
CA MET A 1 13.05 -30.98 -1.24
C MET A 1 11.64 -31.57 -1.14
N ASN A 2 10.98 -31.53 0.03
CA ASN A 2 9.68 -32.19 0.23
C ASN A 2 8.60 -31.48 -0.61
N GLU A 3 7.97 -32.20 -1.55
CA GLU A 3 7.02 -31.63 -2.52
C GLU A 3 5.83 -30.91 -1.86
N SER A 4 5.45 -31.33 -0.66
CA SER A 4 4.37 -30.72 0.13
C SER A 4 4.67 -29.27 0.55
N LEU A 5 5.88 -29.00 1.06
CA LEU A 5 6.29 -27.66 1.50
C LEU A 5 6.43 -26.69 0.31
N LEU A 6 6.99 -27.17 -0.81
CA LEU A 6 7.05 -26.40 -2.05
C LEU A 6 5.66 -26.05 -2.56
N ALA A 7 4.71 -26.99 -2.52
CA ALA A 7 3.34 -26.74 -2.97
C ALA A 7 2.66 -25.68 -2.11
N VAL A 8 2.84 -25.71 -0.78
CA VAL A 8 2.30 -24.69 0.14
C VAL A 8 2.95 -23.33 -0.10
N ALA A 9 4.29 -23.27 -0.17
CA ALA A 9 5.02 -22.03 -0.42
C ALA A 9 4.67 -21.42 -1.79
N ARG A 10 4.53 -22.26 -2.83
CA ARG A 10 4.06 -21.85 -4.17
C ARG A 10 2.65 -21.30 -4.13
N THR A 11 1.73 -21.99 -3.47
CA THR A 11 0.34 -21.53 -3.34
C THR A 11 0.28 -20.16 -2.64
N TYR A 12 1.06 -19.99 -1.57
CA TYR A 12 1.16 -18.73 -0.86
C TYR A 12 1.70 -17.61 -1.75
N VAL A 13 2.87 -17.80 -2.37
CA VAL A 13 3.52 -16.79 -3.21
C VAL A 13 2.64 -16.42 -4.41
N THR A 14 2.01 -17.39 -5.06
CA THR A 14 1.09 -17.16 -6.18
C THR A 14 -0.11 -16.32 -5.76
N ALA A 15 -0.78 -16.68 -4.66
CA ALA A 15 -1.94 -15.94 -4.17
C ALA A 15 -1.54 -14.53 -3.70
N ALA A 16 -0.43 -14.39 -2.98
CA ALA A 16 0.08 -13.09 -2.55
C ALA A 16 0.41 -12.18 -3.75
N THR A 17 1.01 -12.75 -4.81
CA THR A 17 1.34 -12.01 -6.04
C THR A 17 0.09 -11.58 -6.80
N ALA A 18 -0.85 -12.50 -7.03
CA ALA A 18 -2.12 -12.19 -7.70
C ALA A 18 -2.91 -11.11 -6.95
N PHE A 19 -2.88 -11.16 -5.62
CA PHE A 19 -3.56 -10.19 -4.77
C PHE A 19 -2.89 -8.82 -4.77
N ALA A 20 -1.55 -8.78 -4.71
CA ALA A 20 -0.80 -7.53 -4.86
C ALA A 20 -1.06 -6.89 -6.23
N ALA A 21 -1.12 -7.69 -7.30
CA ALA A 21 -1.44 -7.21 -8.65
C ALA A 21 -2.85 -6.61 -8.72
N GLU A 22 -3.85 -7.28 -8.13
CA GLU A 22 -5.23 -6.79 -8.08
C GLU A 22 -5.34 -5.48 -7.29
N MET A 23 -4.65 -5.36 -6.15
CA MET A 23 -4.60 -4.11 -5.40
C MET A 23 -3.94 -2.98 -6.16
N ASN A 24 -2.84 -3.26 -6.87
CA ASN A 24 -2.15 -2.24 -7.67
C ASN A 24 -3.05 -1.78 -8.83
N ARG A 25 -3.77 -2.71 -9.47
CA ARG A 25 -4.76 -2.41 -10.51
C ARG A 25 -5.89 -1.55 -9.97
N ALA A 26 -6.52 -1.96 -8.87
CA ALA A 26 -7.62 -1.23 -8.25
C ALA A 26 -7.20 0.17 -7.76
N GLN A 27 -5.96 0.33 -7.29
CA GLN A 27 -5.41 1.66 -6.94
C GLN A 27 -5.14 2.52 -8.17
N ALA A 28 -4.61 1.93 -9.25
CA ALA A 28 -4.37 2.66 -10.50
C ALA A 28 -5.68 3.20 -11.10
N GLU A 29 -6.79 2.46 -10.97
CA GLU A 29 -8.13 2.90 -11.39
C GLU A 29 -8.66 4.11 -10.62
N LEU A 30 -8.17 4.36 -9.40
CA LEU A 30 -8.58 5.53 -8.62
C LEU A 30 -7.90 6.82 -9.08
N ASP A 31 -6.83 6.73 -9.87
CA ASP A 31 -6.03 7.85 -10.34
C ASP A 31 -5.75 8.86 -9.20
N LEU A 32 -5.10 8.38 -8.14
CA LEU A 32 -4.90 9.14 -6.90
C LEU A 32 -4.08 10.44 -7.10
N ALA A 33 -3.34 10.54 -8.20
CA ALA A 33 -2.63 11.77 -8.58
C ALA A 33 -3.60 12.94 -8.82
N GLN A 34 -4.80 12.66 -9.34
CA GLN A 34 -5.84 13.67 -9.59
C GLN A 34 -6.22 14.44 -8.34
N ILE A 35 -6.08 13.85 -7.14
CA ILE A 35 -6.45 14.51 -5.89
C ILE A 35 -5.67 15.82 -5.68
N PHE A 36 -4.46 15.90 -6.23
CA PHE A 36 -3.59 17.06 -6.09
C PHE A 36 -3.72 18.07 -7.26
N GLU A 37 -4.62 17.82 -8.21
CA GLU A 37 -4.85 18.77 -9.30
C GLU A 37 -5.54 20.03 -8.77
N PRO A 38 -5.19 21.23 -9.27
CA PRO A 38 -5.76 22.49 -8.79
C PRO A 38 -7.29 22.51 -8.77
N ASP A 39 -7.94 21.96 -9.80
CA ASP A 39 -9.40 21.87 -9.91
C ASP A 39 -10.03 20.98 -8.83
N GLU A 40 -9.32 19.93 -8.41
CA GLU A 40 -9.76 18.99 -7.38
C GLU A 40 -9.62 19.61 -5.99
N LEU A 41 -8.61 20.46 -5.79
CA LEU A 41 -8.32 21.14 -4.54
C LEU A 41 -9.16 22.40 -4.31
N ALA A 42 -9.30 23.26 -5.32
CA ALA A 42 -9.94 24.58 -5.20
C ALA A 42 -11.47 24.53 -5.28
N SER A 43 -12.05 23.58 -6.02
CA SER A 43 -13.50 23.51 -6.21
C SER A 43 -14.19 22.59 -5.21
N ALA A 44 -15.42 22.95 -4.80
CA ALA A 44 -16.21 22.11 -3.91
C ALA A 44 -16.58 20.75 -4.53
N ASP A 45 -16.82 20.70 -5.85
CA ASP A 45 -17.08 19.44 -6.54
C ASP A 45 -15.83 18.57 -6.67
N GLY A 46 -14.69 19.19 -6.97
CA GLY A 46 -13.38 18.56 -6.93
C GLY A 46 -13.11 17.89 -5.59
N ARG A 47 -13.19 18.65 -4.49
CA ARG A 47 -12.93 18.10 -3.14
C ARG A 47 -13.85 16.93 -2.82
N ARG A 48 -15.14 17.00 -3.20
CA ARG A 48 -16.07 15.86 -3.05
C ARG A 48 -15.60 14.62 -3.80
N ARG A 49 -15.19 14.75 -5.07
CA ARG A 49 -14.68 13.62 -5.86
C ARG A 49 -13.40 13.06 -5.25
N SER A 50 -12.51 13.92 -4.79
CA SER A 50 -11.28 13.52 -4.09
C SER A 50 -11.55 12.76 -2.79
N HIS A 51 -12.48 13.22 -1.94
CA HIS A 51 -12.93 12.45 -0.77
C HIS A 51 -13.55 11.10 -1.17
N ALA A 52 -14.32 11.04 -2.26
CA ALA A 52 -14.88 9.78 -2.74
C ALA A 52 -13.78 8.79 -3.19
N ARG A 53 -12.70 9.27 -3.83
CA ARG A 53 -11.53 8.45 -4.15
C ARG A 53 -10.85 7.91 -2.90
N LEU A 54 -10.66 8.75 -1.87
CA LEU A 54 -10.11 8.32 -0.58
C LEU A 54 -11.00 7.29 0.13
N ALA A 55 -12.32 7.50 0.14
CA ALA A 55 -13.26 6.54 0.70
C ALA A 55 -13.17 5.18 -0.02
N ARG A 56 -13.10 5.21 -1.35
CA ARG A 56 -12.95 4.00 -2.15
C ARG A 56 -11.61 3.29 -1.89
N LEU A 57 -10.52 4.04 -1.74
CA LEU A 57 -9.22 3.50 -1.37
C LEU A 57 -9.27 2.82 0.02
N ASN A 58 -9.96 3.44 0.98
CA ASN A 58 -10.15 2.87 2.31
C ASN A 58 -10.97 1.56 2.27
N GLU A 59 -12.00 1.47 1.44
CA GLU A 59 -12.74 0.22 1.22
C GLU A 59 -11.85 -0.89 0.65
N LEU A 60 -11.03 -0.57 -0.35
CA LEU A 60 -10.07 -1.51 -0.94
C LEU A 60 -9.06 -2.00 0.10
N LEU A 61 -8.53 -1.08 0.91
CA LEU A 61 -7.61 -1.42 2.00
C LEU A 61 -8.28 -2.30 3.06
N GLY A 62 -9.53 -2.02 3.41
CA GLY A 62 -10.32 -2.83 4.33
C GLY A 62 -10.54 -4.26 3.80
N ALA A 63 -10.93 -4.40 2.53
CA ALA A 63 -11.05 -5.70 1.87
C ALA A 63 -9.72 -6.46 1.87
N HIS A 64 -8.62 -5.74 1.64
CA HIS A 64 -7.27 -6.31 1.69
C HIS A 64 -6.90 -6.86 3.06
N LYS A 65 -7.15 -6.09 4.12
CA LYS A 65 -6.92 -6.52 5.51
C LYS A 65 -7.74 -7.76 5.88
N VAL A 66 -9.02 -7.79 5.51
CA VAL A 66 -9.91 -8.93 5.76
C VAL A 66 -9.44 -10.19 5.03
N TYR A 67 -9.03 -10.08 3.77
CA TYR A 67 -8.47 -11.21 3.04
C TYR A 67 -7.17 -11.71 3.69
N PHE A 68 -6.22 -10.79 3.94
CA PHE A 68 -4.92 -11.13 4.50
C PHE A 68 -5.03 -11.82 5.85
N SER A 69 -5.90 -11.33 6.75
CA SER A 69 -6.15 -11.94 8.06
C SER A 69 -6.73 -13.36 7.99
N ARG A 70 -7.41 -13.74 6.90
CA ARG A 70 -7.90 -15.11 6.67
C ARG A 70 -6.87 -15.99 5.97
N PHE A 71 -6.13 -15.40 5.05
CA PHE A 71 -5.22 -16.11 4.16
C PHE A 71 -3.87 -16.43 4.84
N VAL A 72 -3.31 -15.50 5.60
CA VAL A 72 -1.96 -15.64 6.17
C VAL A 72 -1.87 -16.69 7.29
N PRO A 73 -2.78 -16.73 8.28
CA PRO A 73 -2.66 -17.72 9.36
C PRO A 73 -2.76 -19.16 8.88
N SER A 74 -3.62 -19.44 7.89
CA SER A 74 -3.79 -20.77 7.31
C SER A 74 -2.54 -21.25 6.57
N HIS A 75 -1.86 -20.36 5.86
CA HIS A 75 -0.62 -20.69 5.16
C HIS A 75 0.61 -20.69 6.07
N GLN A 76 0.66 -19.83 7.09
CA GLN A 76 1.69 -19.90 8.13
C GLN A 76 1.65 -21.24 8.89
N GLN A 77 0.46 -21.70 9.27
CA GLN A 77 0.31 -23.01 9.92
C GLN A 77 0.76 -24.15 9.01
N ALA A 78 0.41 -24.10 7.72
CA ALA A 78 0.87 -25.08 6.73
C ALA A 78 2.39 -25.05 6.53
N LEU A 79 3.01 -23.87 6.52
CA LEU A 79 4.47 -23.69 6.44
C LEU A 79 5.19 -24.20 7.69
N ILE A 80 4.65 -23.93 8.89
CA ILE A 80 5.19 -24.42 10.17
C ILE A 80 5.06 -25.94 10.27
N ALA A 81 3.91 -26.51 9.89
CA ALA A 81 3.70 -27.96 9.88
C ALA A 81 4.69 -28.65 8.93
N ALA A 82 4.86 -28.10 7.73
CA ALA A 82 5.79 -28.63 6.75
C ALA A 82 7.28 -28.41 7.14
N ARG A 83 7.60 -27.42 7.98
CA ARG A 83 8.93 -27.25 8.60
C ARG A 83 9.26 -28.40 9.56
N GLY A 84 8.27 -28.91 10.30
CA GLY A 84 8.44 -30.05 11.21
C GLY A 84 8.82 -31.36 10.51
N GLU A 85 8.59 -31.46 9.20
CA GLU A 85 8.83 -32.65 8.37
C GLU A 85 10.15 -32.61 7.59
N LEU A 86 10.95 -31.53 7.70
CA LEU A 86 12.16 -31.32 6.89
C LEU A 86 13.46 -31.42 7.71
N LEU A 87 14.35 -32.32 7.28
CA LEU A 87 15.78 -32.26 7.62
C LEU A 87 16.41 -31.02 6.96
N ALA A 88 17.29 -30.32 7.70
CA ALA A 88 17.92 -29.06 7.35
C ALA A 88 18.40 -29.02 5.88
N ALA A 89 17.61 -28.39 5.02
CA ALA A 89 18.02 -28.02 3.67
C ALA A 89 18.58 -26.60 3.73
N ASP A 90 19.81 -26.42 3.26
CA ASP A 90 20.48 -25.12 3.22
C ASP A 90 19.59 -24.07 2.53
N GLY A 91 19.39 -22.93 3.19
CA GLY A 91 18.61 -21.78 2.68
C GLY A 91 17.11 -21.81 2.94
N LEU A 92 16.54 -22.92 3.43
CA LEU A 92 15.09 -23.00 3.71
C LEU A 92 14.66 -22.13 4.90
N ASP A 93 15.37 -22.18 6.03
CA ASP A 93 15.07 -21.34 7.20
C ASP A 93 15.16 -19.84 6.86
N GLU A 94 16.12 -19.46 6.01
CA GLU A 94 16.27 -18.08 5.54
C GLU A 94 15.12 -17.65 4.64
N ALA A 95 14.68 -18.51 3.72
CA ALA A 95 13.52 -18.24 2.86
C ALA A 95 12.22 -18.08 3.68
N LEU A 96 12.02 -18.93 4.69
CA LEU A 96 10.89 -18.84 5.62
C LEU A 96 10.96 -17.56 6.46
N ALA A 97 12.14 -17.18 6.95
CA ALA A 97 12.32 -15.94 7.71
C ALA A 97 12.02 -14.69 6.84
N ARG A 98 12.42 -14.68 5.57
CA ARG A 98 12.10 -13.59 4.63
C ARG A 98 10.61 -13.52 4.33
N LEU A 99 9.93 -14.67 4.21
CA LEU A 99 8.48 -14.72 4.03
C LEU A 99 7.75 -14.17 5.26
N GLN A 100 8.23 -14.50 6.45
CA GLN A 100 7.70 -13.96 7.69
C GLN A 100 7.91 -12.44 7.79
N ALA A 101 9.10 -11.94 7.44
CA ALA A 101 9.36 -10.49 7.38
C ALA A 101 8.44 -9.76 6.38
N HIS A 102 8.18 -10.36 5.22
CA HIS A 102 7.22 -9.84 4.25
C HIS A 102 5.79 -9.75 4.81
N ILE A 103 5.39 -10.77 5.59
CA ILE A 103 4.09 -10.80 6.27
C ILE A 103 4.00 -9.70 7.32
N ASP A 104 5.01 -9.61 8.17
CA ASP A 104 5.02 -8.67 9.31
C ASP A 104 5.05 -7.22 8.83
N SER A 105 5.76 -6.95 7.72
CA SER A 105 5.83 -5.62 7.10
C SER A 105 4.54 -5.18 6.39
N GLN A 106 3.60 -6.09 6.10
CA GLN A 106 2.33 -5.74 5.46
C GLN A 106 1.45 -4.86 6.37
N ALA A 107 1.48 -5.10 7.68
CA ALA A 107 0.74 -4.29 8.64
C ALA A 107 1.24 -2.84 8.65
N HIS A 108 2.57 -2.66 8.60
CA HIS A 108 3.18 -1.34 8.54
C HIS A 108 2.83 -0.60 7.24
N ALA A 109 2.80 -1.31 6.11
CA ALA A 109 2.36 -0.71 4.84
C ALA A 109 0.93 -0.18 4.90
N TRP A 110 0.02 -0.88 5.60
CA TRP A 110 -1.34 -0.39 5.79
C TRP A 110 -1.41 0.87 6.65
N GLN A 111 -0.61 0.92 7.72
CA GLN A 111 -0.56 2.09 8.60
C GLN A 111 -0.08 3.32 7.84
N LEU A 112 0.99 3.19 7.05
CA LEU A 112 1.48 4.27 6.19
C LEU A 112 0.41 4.74 5.20
N ARG A 113 -0.32 3.81 4.58
CA ARG A 113 -1.41 4.15 3.66
C ARG A 113 -2.57 4.86 4.36
N GLU A 114 -2.95 4.43 5.55
CA GLU A 114 -4.00 5.07 6.36
C GLU A 114 -3.59 6.47 6.81
N GLU A 115 -2.33 6.63 7.23
CA GLU A 115 -1.76 7.93 7.57
C GLU A 115 -1.77 8.88 6.37
N TRP A 116 -1.30 8.41 5.20
CA TRP A 116 -1.34 9.17 3.95
C TRP A 116 -2.77 9.63 3.62
N MET A 117 -3.76 8.72 3.67
CA MET A 117 -5.16 9.07 3.41
C MET A 117 -5.69 10.12 4.39
N GLY A 118 -5.33 10.01 5.67
CA GLY A 118 -5.73 10.98 6.70
C GLY A 118 -5.13 12.36 6.46
N LEU A 119 -3.85 12.42 6.04
CA LEU A 119 -3.18 13.69 5.70
C LEU A 119 -3.80 14.35 4.47
N VAL A 120 -4.08 13.57 3.42
CA VAL A 120 -4.72 14.08 2.19
C VAL A 120 -6.15 14.54 2.50
N ALA A 121 -6.91 13.82 3.31
CA ALA A 121 -8.22 14.27 3.76
C ALA A 121 -8.13 15.60 4.53
N SER A 122 -7.13 15.75 5.41
CA SER A 122 -6.90 17.00 6.14
C SER A 122 -6.57 18.17 5.21
N LEU A 123 -5.83 17.93 4.13
CA LEU A 123 -5.54 18.95 3.10
C LEU A 123 -6.82 19.37 2.37
N LEU A 124 -7.67 18.41 1.99
CA LEU A 124 -8.96 18.71 1.36
C LEU A 124 -9.87 19.52 2.29
N ASP A 125 -9.94 19.14 3.57
CA ASP A 125 -10.73 19.84 4.59
C ASP A 125 -10.19 21.26 4.85
N LEU A 126 -8.86 21.44 4.86
CA LEU A 126 -8.22 22.77 4.97
C LEU A 126 -8.70 23.70 3.85
N PHE A 127 -8.68 23.24 2.60
CA PHE A 127 -9.15 24.04 1.47
C PHE A 127 -10.67 24.20 1.43
N ALA A 128 -11.43 23.25 1.97
CA ALA A 128 -12.87 23.40 2.12
C ALA A 128 -13.23 24.48 3.14
N ALA A 129 -12.50 24.55 4.26
CA ALA A 129 -12.70 25.54 5.31
C ALA A 129 -12.31 26.97 4.89
N ASN A 130 -11.39 27.08 3.93
CA ASN A 130 -10.84 28.36 3.44
C ASN A 130 -11.19 28.60 1.96
N ALA A 131 -12.37 28.17 1.52
CA ALA A 131 -12.77 28.19 0.11
C ALA A 131 -12.87 29.60 -0.50
N ASP A 132 -12.91 30.64 0.32
CA ASP A 132 -12.92 32.05 -0.06
C ASP A 132 -11.52 32.61 -0.34
N THR A 133 -10.46 31.98 0.18
CA THR A 133 -9.06 32.40 -0.01
C THR A 133 -8.25 31.45 -0.90
N VAL A 134 -8.87 30.35 -1.36
CA VAL A 134 -8.28 29.34 -2.25
C VAL A 134 -8.98 29.38 -3.62
N PHE A 135 -8.23 29.67 -4.68
CA PHE A 135 -8.75 29.77 -6.04
C PHE A 135 -7.73 29.34 -7.09
N ILE A 136 -8.15 29.35 -8.35
CA ILE A 136 -7.27 29.03 -9.49
C ILE A 136 -7.08 30.29 -10.31
N GLU A 137 -5.83 30.70 -10.50
CA GLU A 137 -5.46 31.77 -11.42
C GLU A 137 -4.49 31.22 -12.47
N SER A 138 -4.86 31.36 -13.76
CA SER A 138 -4.06 30.86 -14.89
C SER A 138 -3.66 29.37 -14.76
N GLY A 139 -4.54 28.54 -14.22
CA GLY A 139 -4.31 27.10 -14.01
C GLY A 139 -3.43 26.77 -12.79
N THR A 140 -3.06 27.76 -11.98
CA THR A 140 -2.27 27.57 -10.77
C THR A 140 -3.17 27.69 -9.54
N LEU A 141 -2.97 26.81 -8.56
CA LEU A 141 -3.62 26.93 -7.26
C LEU A 141 -3.03 28.12 -6.50
N CYS A 142 -3.86 29.07 -6.14
CA CYS A 142 -3.51 30.27 -5.40
C CYS A 142 -4.17 30.23 -4.01
N VAL A 143 -3.40 30.60 -2.99
CA VAL A 143 -3.83 30.71 -1.60
C VAL A 143 -3.45 32.10 -1.11
N GLU A 144 -4.44 32.93 -0.81
CA GLU A 144 -4.22 34.32 -0.36
C GLU A 144 -3.83 34.43 1.12
N ASP A 145 -4.29 33.49 1.95
CA ASP A 145 -4.01 33.49 3.38
C ASP A 145 -2.68 32.79 3.68
N GLU A 146 -1.73 33.54 4.26
CA GLU A 146 -0.39 33.06 4.62
C GLU A 146 -0.43 31.94 5.67
N ALA A 147 -1.39 31.96 6.60
CA ALA A 147 -1.55 30.90 7.59
C ALA A 147 -2.00 29.60 6.92
N VAL A 148 -2.96 29.68 6.00
CA VAL A 148 -3.44 28.54 5.21
C VAL A 148 -2.32 27.98 4.33
N LEU A 149 -1.52 28.86 3.72
CA LEU A 149 -0.35 28.46 2.94
C LEU A 149 0.68 27.69 3.78
N GLY A 150 0.95 28.16 5.00
CA GLY A 150 1.86 27.48 5.94
C GLY A 150 1.35 26.09 6.36
N GLU A 151 0.06 25.98 6.67
CA GLU A 151 -0.57 24.69 6.99
C GLU A 151 -0.57 23.72 5.80
N MET A 152 -0.86 24.22 4.59
CA MET A 152 -0.79 23.46 3.35
C MET A 152 0.62 22.90 3.10
N GLN A 153 1.66 23.73 3.27
CA GLN A 153 3.05 23.30 3.12
C GLN A 153 3.40 22.21 4.12
N GLY A 154 3.05 22.39 5.40
CA GLY A 154 3.29 21.37 6.43
C GLY A 154 2.55 20.05 6.18
N LEU A 155 1.33 20.09 5.66
CA LEU A 155 0.60 18.89 5.24
C LEU A 155 1.28 18.22 4.05
N SER A 156 1.69 18.99 3.04
CA SER A 156 2.35 18.48 1.83
C SER A 156 3.67 17.78 2.15
N GLU A 157 4.51 18.37 2.99
CA GLU A 157 5.77 17.76 3.45
C GLU A 157 5.54 16.42 4.16
N ARG A 158 4.49 16.32 4.98
CA ARG A 158 4.13 15.09 5.68
C ARG A 158 3.59 14.03 4.72
N ILE A 159 2.75 14.43 3.76
CA ILE A 159 2.22 13.55 2.71
C ILE A 159 3.39 12.94 1.93
N ASP A 160 4.36 13.76 1.52
CA ASP A 160 5.54 13.31 0.78
C ASP A 160 6.43 12.38 1.62
N ALA A 161 6.64 12.70 2.91
CA ALA A 161 7.41 11.86 3.81
C ALA A 161 6.79 10.47 3.98
N VAL A 162 5.47 10.39 4.16
CA VAL A 162 4.75 9.11 4.28
C VAL A 162 4.79 8.35 2.95
N ALA A 163 4.60 9.02 1.82
CA ALA A 163 4.67 8.40 0.49
C ALA A 163 6.08 7.83 0.19
N ALA A 164 7.14 8.55 0.59
CA ALA A 164 8.51 8.09 0.48
C ALA A 164 8.78 6.85 1.36
N ALA A 165 8.29 6.87 2.60
CA ALA A 165 8.39 5.72 3.52
C ALA A 165 7.65 4.49 2.97
N GLU A 166 6.44 4.68 2.45
CA GLU A 166 5.64 3.60 1.85
C GLU A 166 6.36 3.01 0.62
N THR A 167 6.91 3.87 -0.25
CA THR A 167 7.67 3.43 -1.43
C THR A 167 8.91 2.63 -1.05
N ALA A 168 9.65 3.07 -0.03
CA ALA A 168 10.82 2.35 0.48
C ALA A 168 10.43 0.97 1.02
N LEU A 169 9.35 0.91 1.80
CA LEU A 169 8.83 -0.35 2.33
C LEU A 169 8.37 -1.30 1.22
N LEU A 170 7.66 -0.81 0.20
CA LEU A 170 7.23 -1.61 -0.93
C LEU A 170 8.41 -2.24 -1.67
N ARG A 171 9.48 -1.47 -1.91
CA ARG A 171 10.70 -1.97 -2.56
C ARG A 171 11.36 -3.08 -1.75
N GLN A 172 11.50 -2.88 -0.43
CA GLN A 172 12.04 -3.92 0.46
C GLN A 172 11.19 -5.19 0.40
N ARG A 173 9.87 -5.06 0.49
CA ARG A 173 8.94 -6.19 0.49
C ARG A 173 8.96 -6.99 -0.81
N LEU A 174 9.07 -6.32 -1.95
CA LEU A 174 9.21 -6.96 -3.25
C LEU A 174 10.54 -7.72 -3.38
N GLN A 175 11.62 -7.16 -2.84
CA GLN A 175 12.92 -7.82 -2.82
C GLN A 175 12.91 -9.08 -1.95
N GLU A 176 12.33 -9.00 -0.75
CA GLU A 176 12.14 -10.15 0.15
C GLU A 176 11.33 -11.27 -0.52
N LEU A 177 10.22 -10.90 -1.17
CA LEU A 177 9.36 -11.83 -1.89
C LEU A 177 10.07 -12.48 -3.08
N ALA A 178 10.82 -11.70 -3.87
CA ALA A 178 11.58 -12.22 -5.02
C ALA A 178 12.68 -13.21 -4.60
N CYS A 179 13.40 -12.93 -3.51
CA CYS A 179 14.38 -13.86 -2.98
C CYS A 179 13.74 -15.15 -2.46
N ALA A 180 12.60 -15.06 -1.76
CA ALA A 180 11.85 -16.22 -1.32
C ALA A 180 11.34 -17.05 -2.52
N ALA A 181 10.77 -16.41 -3.54
CA ALA A 181 10.30 -17.06 -4.76
C ALA A 181 11.43 -17.83 -5.47
N ASN A 182 12.61 -17.23 -5.61
CA ASN A 182 13.78 -17.90 -6.18
C ASN A 182 14.22 -19.12 -5.35
N ALA A 183 14.25 -19.00 -4.02
CA ALA A 183 14.61 -20.11 -3.13
C ALA A 183 13.61 -21.30 -3.24
N PHE A 184 12.35 -21.02 -3.56
CA PHE A 184 11.31 -22.03 -3.80
C PHE A 184 11.18 -22.47 -5.27
N GLY A 185 12.07 -22.02 -6.15
CA GLY A 185 12.05 -22.35 -7.58
C GLY A 185 10.77 -21.89 -8.27
N ILE A 186 10.30 -20.69 -7.95
CA ILE A 186 9.15 -20.01 -8.55
C ILE A 186 9.71 -18.95 -9.49
N ALA A 187 9.53 -19.12 -10.81
CA ALA A 187 9.96 -18.13 -11.78
C ALA A 187 9.15 -16.82 -11.63
N PRO A 188 9.78 -15.64 -11.63
CA PRO A 188 9.06 -14.38 -11.69
C PRO A 188 8.37 -14.25 -13.06
N GLY A 189 7.03 -14.17 -13.09
CA GLY A 189 6.29 -13.80 -14.31
C GLY A 189 5.47 -14.89 -15.01
N ALA A 190 4.86 -15.84 -14.29
CA ALA A 190 3.75 -16.62 -14.83
C ALA A 190 2.46 -16.25 -14.08
N GLY A 191 1.82 -15.16 -14.50
CA GLY A 191 0.58 -14.63 -13.94
C GLY A 191 0.38 -13.18 -14.35
#